data_AF-A0A847L7L3-F1
#
_entry.id   AF-A0A847L7L3-F1
#
_cell.length_a   1.000
_cell.length_b   1.000
_cell.length_c   1.000
_cell.angle_alpha   90.00
_cell.angle_beta   90.00
_cell.angle_gamma   90.00
#
_symmetry.space_group_name_H-M   'P 1'
#
loop_
_entity.id
_entity.type
_entity.pdbx_description
1 polymer ?
#
loop_
_entity_poly.entity_id
_entity_poly.type
_entity_poly.pdbx_seq_one_letter_code
_entity_poly.pdbx_strand_id
1 'polypeptide(L)'
;MNYTEFRELCKAKNIKISDVCEYVGMTRPGLVKSLDNETIELRKLKLLCDYVRISPAQFFDTGIFGSLQNNSVFESHKIEEYEKEIEYLKNTLKDKEEIINLMREKDSGYRIASERKTKYELSKKKEYERK
;
A
#
# COMPACT_ATOMS: atom_id res chain seq x y z
N MET A 1 15.05 -10.02 15.80
CA MET A 1 14.52 -10.46 17.11
C MET A 1 15.60 -11.21 17.88
N ASN A 2 15.88 -10.87 19.13
CA ASN A 2 16.85 -11.59 20.00
C ASN A 2 16.20 -12.81 20.70
N TYR A 3 16.98 -13.65 21.40
CA TYR A 3 16.43 -14.85 22.06
C TYR A 3 15.41 -14.51 23.17
N THR A 4 15.55 -13.36 23.84
CA THR A 4 14.64 -12.93 24.90
C THR A 4 13.25 -12.64 24.33
N GLU A 5 13.18 -11.84 23.27
CA GLU A 5 11.95 -11.57 22.54
C GLU A 5 11.34 -12.85 21.96
N PHE A 6 12.18 -13.69 21.34
CA PHE A 6 11.73 -14.98 20.81
C PHE A 6 11.12 -15.88 21.89
N ARG A 7 11.72 -15.92 23.08
CA ARG A 7 11.20 -16.69 24.21
C ARG A 7 9.86 -16.16 24.68
N GLU A 8 9.70 -14.84 24.80
CA GLU A 8 8.41 -14.25 25.15
C GLU A 8 7.35 -14.55 24.08
N LEU A 9 7.73 -14.59 22.80
CA LEU A 9 6.81 -14.93 21.70
C LEU A 9 6.30 -16.37 21.85
N CYS A 10 7.21 -17.30 22.11
CA CYS A 10 6.87 -18.69 22.36
C CYS A 10 5.94 -18.83 23.57
N LYS A 11 6.19 -18.11 24.67
CA LYS A 11 5.30 -18.11 25.84
C LYS A 11 3.91 -17.59 25.49
N ALA A 12 3.81 -16.47 24.78
CA ALA A 12 2.54 -15.87 24.37
C ALA A 12 1.69 -16.82 23.50
N LYS A 13 2.36 -17.62 22.65
CA LYS A 13 1.71 -18.62 21.79
C LYS A 13 1.57 -20.00 22.43
N ASN A 14 1.95 -20.17 23.70
CA ASN A 14 1.98 -21.45 24.41
C ASN A 14 2.79 -22.54 23.68
N ILE A 15 3.91 -22.14 23.06
CA ILE A 15 4.84 -23.00 22.34
C ILE A 15 6.04 -23.31 23.25
N LYS A 16 6.41 -24.59 23.36
CA LYS A 16 7.64 -24.97 24.08
C LYS A 16 8.85 -24.78 23.18
N ILE A 17 9.90 -24.18 23.74
CA ILE A 17 11.18 -23.98 23.03
C ILE A 17 11.82 -25.32 22.65
N SER A 18 11.62 -26.38 23.44
CA SER A 18 12.08 -27.74 23.10
C SER A 18 11.56 -28.20 21.74
N ASP A 19 10.29 -27.93 21.47
CA ASP A 19 9.60 -28.44 20.30
C ASP A 19 10.04 -27.65 19.06
N VAL A 20 10.29 -26.34 19.22
CA VAL A 20 10.94 -25.52 18.19
C VAL A 20 12.35 -26.05 17.88
N CYS A 21 13.14 -26.34 18.91
CA CYS A 21 14.51 -26.84 18.75
C CYS A 21 14.53 -28.15 17.97
N GLU A 22 13.61 -29.06 18.29
CA GLU A 22 13.43 -30.33 17.58
C GLU A 22 13.01 -30.11 16.13
N TYR A 23 12.02 -29.24 15.88
CA TYR A 23 11.54 -28.94 14.53
C TYR A 23 12.60 -28.30 13.63
N VAL A 24 13.41 -27.39 14.18
CA VAL A 24 14.46 -26.66 13.44
C VAL A 24 15.74 -27.49 13.35
N GLY A 25 15.86 -28.59 14.10
CA GLY A 25 17.06 -29.43 14.15
C GLY A 25 18.24 -28.72 14.80
N MET A 26 17.99 -27.93 15.86
CA MET A 26 19.00 -27.17 16.58
C MET A 26 18.98 -27.50 18.06
N THR A 27 20.14 -27.50 18.70
CA THR A 27 20.22 -27.55 20.16
C THR A 27 19.79 -26.20 20.73
N ARG A 28 19.23 -26.20 21.94
CA ARG A 28 18.83 -24.96 22.61
C ARG A 28 19.98 -23.94 22.75
N PRO A 29 21.21 -24.32 23.18
CA PRO A 29 22.34 -23.39 23.21
C PRO A 29 22.72 -22.86 21.82
N GLY A 30 22.60 -23.70 20.79
CA GLY A 30 22.84 -23.31 19.40
C GLY A 30 21.82 -22.28 18.92
N LEU A 31 20.55 -22.48 19.23
CA LEU A 31 19.47 -21.55 18.91
C LEU A 31 19.68 -20.19 19.59
N VAL A 32 19.96 -20.19 20.90
CA VAL A 32 20.22 -18.96 21.67
C VAL A 32 21.35 -18.16 21.02
N LYS A 33 22.51 -18.79 20.82
CA LYS A 33 23.67 -18.13 20.19
C LYS A 33 23.38 -17.63 18.78
N SER A 34 22.62 -18.39 17.99
CA SER A 34 22.32 -18.01 16.61
C SER A 34 21.37 -16.82 16.53
N LEU A 35 20.42 -16.73 17.47
CA LEU A 35 19.50 -15.59 17.56
C LEU A 35 20.19 -14.34 18.10
N ASP A 36 20.97 -14.48 19.17
CA ASP A 36 21.64 -13.34 19.82
C ASP A 36 22.77 -12.76 18.95
N ASN A 37 23.45 -13.60 18.17
CA ASN A 37 24.51 -13.16 17.25
C ASN A 37 23.99 -12.90 15.82
N GLU A 38 22.69 -13.06 15.56
CA GLU A 38 22.10 -12.89 14.21
C GLU A 38 22.75 -13.78 13.12
N THR A 39 23.17 -14.99 13.50
CA THR A 39 23.91 -15.94 12.62
C THR A 39 23.08 -17.15 12.19
N ILE A 40 21.75 -17.10 12.38
CA ILE A 40 20.87 -18.21 12.00
C ILE A 40 20.85 -18.41 10.47
N GLU A 41 21.01 -19.66 10.03
CA GLU A 41 20.92 -20.01 8.61
C GLU A 41 19.51 -19.75 8.07
N LEU A 42 19.40 -19.21 6.85
CA LEU A 42 18.12 -18.86 6.21
C LEU A 42 17.12 -20.03 6.15
N ARG A 43 17.60 -21.26 5.92
CA ARG A 43 16.74 -22.45 5.91
C ARG A 43 16.11 -22.72 7.28
N LYS A 44 16.90 -22.57 8.35
CA LYS A 44 16.46 -22.77 9.73
C LYS A 44 15.57 -21.65 10.21
N LEU A 45 15.87 -20.42 9.79
CA LEU A 45 15.01 -19.28 10.02
C LEU A 45 13.62 -19.47 9.41
N LYS A 46 13.54 -19.96 8.17
CA LYS A 46 12.25 -20.27 7.52
C LYS A 46 11.45 -21.28 8.34
N LEU A 47 12.06 -22.40 8.74
CA LEU A 47 11.42 -23.41 9.58
C LEU A 47 10.95 -22.84 10.92
N LEU A 48 11.77 -22.00 11.55
CA LEU A 48 11.44 -21.34 12.81
C LEU A 48 10.21 -20.43 12.65
N CYS A 49 10.19 -19.60 11.61
CA CYS A 49 9.07 -18.73 11.28
C CYS A 49 7.79 -19.53 10.99
N ASP A 50 7.90 -20.60 10.20
CA ASP A 50 6.78 -21.48 9.85
C ASP A 50 6.18 -22.14 11.11
N TYR A 51 7.03 -22.66 12.00
CA TYR A 51 6.60 -23.32 13.23
C TYR A 51 5.92 -22.34 14.21
N VAL A 52 6.49 -21.15 14.36
CA VAL A 52 5.97 -20.12 15.27
C VAL A 52 4.84 -19.31 14.62
N ARG A 53 4.50 -19.58 13.35
CA ARG A 53 3.48 -18.89 12.55
C ARG A 53 3.68 -17.38 12.56
N ILE A 54 4.88 -16.94 12.17
CA ILE A 54 5.21 -15.54 11.92
C ILE A 54 5.87 -15.42 10.55
N SER A 55 5.77 -14.26 9.93
CA SER A 55 6.51 -14.00 8.69
C SER A 55 7.98 -13.69 9.00
N PRO A 56 8.91 -13.94 8.06
CA PRO A 56 10.29 -13.48 8.20
C PRO A 56 10.39 -11.97 8.41
N ALA A 57 9.49 -11.18 7.81
CA ALA A 57 9.41 -9.74 8.06
C ALA A 57 9.14 -9.44 9.54
N GLN A 58 8.16 -10.12 10.16
CA GLN A 58 7.87 -9.96 11.59
C GLN A 58 9.02 -10.40 12.51
N PHE A 59 9.85 -11.35 12.06
CA PHE A 59 11.00 -11.80 12.81
C PHE A 59 12.14 -10.76 12.82
N PHE A 60 12.36 -10.07 11.70
CA PHE A 60 13.38 -9.03 11.58
C PHE A 60 12.90 -7.66 12.05
N ASP A 61 11.59 -7.44 12.13
CA ASP A 61 11.04 -6.18 12.60
C ASP A 61 11.19 -6.06 14.13
N THR A 62 12.30 -5.44 14.54
CA THR A 62 12.75 -5.27 15.93
C THR A 62 11.83 -4.37 16.79
N GLY A 63 10.70 -3.90 16.25
CA GLY A 63 9.70 -3.11 16.99
C GLY A 63 8.46 -3.88 17.47
N ILE A 64 8.32 -5.16 17.15
CA ILE A 64 7.01 -5.84 17.14
C ILE A 64 6.57 -6.47 18.47
N PHE A 65 7.39 -6.46 19.52
CA PHE A 65 6.89 -6.96 20.81
C PHE A 65 5.77 -6.08 21.42
N GLY A 66 5.63 -4.83 20.96
CA GLY A 66 4.49 -3.95 21.29
C GLY A 66 3.27 -4.09 20.36
N SER A 67 3.41 -4.71 19.18
CA SER A 67 2.33 -4.81 18.18
C SER A 67 1.67 -6.19 18.11
N LEU A 68 2.32 -7.25 18.60
CA LEU A 68 1.73 -8.60 18.63
C LEU A 68 0.54 -8.77 19.60
N GLN A 69 0.36 -7.86 20.57
CA GLN A 69 -0.86 -7.81 21.40
C GLN A 69 -1.88 -6.76 20.90
N ASN A 70 -1.54 -5.93 19.93
CA ASN A 70 -2.35 -4.79 19.46
C ASN A 70 -2.65 -4.86 17.95
N ASN A 71 -2.91 -6.05 17.43
CA ASN A 71 -3.28 -6.23 16.01
C ASN A 71 -4.60 -5.55 15.61
N SER A 72 -5.38 -4.96 16.52
CA SER A 72 -6.57 -4.17 16.15
C SER A 72 -6.27 -2.68 15.96
N VAL A 73 -5.29 -2.11 16.66
CA VAL A 73 -5.06 -0.65 16.66
C VAL A 73 -4.12 -0.23 15.54
N PHE A 74 -3.13 -1.07 15.21
CA PHE A 74 -2.19 -0.78 14.11
C PHE A 74 -2.82 -0.95 12.71
N GLU A 75 -3.78 -1.87 12.56
CA GLU A 75 -4.58 -1.94 11.34
C GLU A 75 -5.51 -0.73 11.23
N SER A 76 -6.11 -0.27 12.34
CA SER A 76 -7.02 0.88 12.33
C SER A 76 -6.32 2.18 11.87
N HIS A 77 -5.10 2.46 12.32
CA HIS A 77 -4.37 3.64 11.85
C HIS A 77 -3.89 3.56 10.40
N LYS A 78 -3.49 2.36 9.93
CA LYS A 78 -3.20 2.17 8.50
C LYS A 78 -4.45 2.29 7.64
N ILE A 79 -5.59 1.83 8.13
CA ILE A 79 -6.88 1.99 7.46
C ILE A 79 -7.26 3.47 7.39
N GLU A 80 -7.15 4.23 8.49
CA GLU A 80 -7.40 5.68 8.48
C GLU A 80 -6.45 6.44 7.52
N GLU A 81 -5.19 6.04 7.44
CA GLU A 81 -4.23 6.61 6.48
C GLU A 81 -4.63 6.29 5.03
N TYR A 82 -4.98 5.04 4.74
CA TYR A 82 -5.44 4.65 3.40
C TYR A 82 -6.80 5.29 3.05
N GLU A 83 -7.70 5.48 4.02
CA GLU A 83 -8.98 6.17 3.80
C GLU A 83 -8.78 7.64 3.42
N LYS A 84 -7.87 8.35 4.11
CA LYS A 84 -7.49 9.73 3.76
C LYS A 84 -6.84 9.80 2.38
N GLU A 85 -5.99 8.84 2.04
CA GLU A 85 -5.37 8.77 0.72
C GLU A 85 -6.40 8.50 -0.38
N ILE A 86 -7.37 7.60 -0.14
CA ILE A 86 -8.48 7.35 -1.06
C ILE A 86 -9.34 8.61 -1.25
N GLU A 87 -9.62 9.35 -0.18
CA GLU A 87 -10.38 10.60 -0.25
C GLU A 87 -9.63 11.68 -1.05
N TYR A 88 -8.33 11.84 -0.80
CA TYR A 88 -7.47 12.75 -1.56
C TYR A 88 -7.43 12.40 -3.05
N LEU A 89 -7.29 11.11 -3.37
CA LEU A 89 -7.29 10.62 -4.76
C LEU A 89 -8.64 10.83 -5.44
N LYS A 90 -9.76 10.65 -4.75
CA LYS A 90 -11.11 10.93 -5.26
C LYS A 90 -11.31 12.41 -5.57
N ASN A 91 -10.87 13.31 -4.68
CA ASN A 91 -10.94 14.74 -4.92
C ASN A 91 -10.07 15.15 -6.11
N THR A 92 -8.86 14.60 -6.20
CA THR A 92 -7.96 14.84 -7.35
C THR A 92 -8.58 14.37 -8.68
N LEU A 93 -9.30 13.24 -8.68
CA LEU A 93 -10.02 12.76 -9.85
C LEU A 93 -11.15 13.72 -10.24
N LYS A 94 -11.94 14.19 -9.26
CA LYS A 94 -13.02 15.15 -9.48
C LYS A 94 -12.50 16.46 -10.08
N ASP A 95 -11.42 17.01 -9.56
CA ASP A 95 -10.80 18.23 -10.08
C ASP A 95 -10.33 18.04 -11.53
N LYS A 96 -9.73 16.88 -11.84
CA LYS A 96 -9.32 16.53 -13.21
C LYS A 96 -10.52 16.40 -14.15
N GLU A 97 -11.62 15.79 -13.70
CA GLU A 97 -12.85 15.69 -14.49
C GLU A 97 -13.49 17.05 -14.75
N GLU A 98 -13.48 17.95 -13.76
CA GLU A 98 -13.96 19.33 -13.91
C GLU A 98 -13.11 20.10 -14.93
N ILE A 99 -11.79 19.98 -14.87
CA ILE A 99 -10.88 20.56 -15.88
C ILE A 99 -11.21 20.01 -17.28
N ILE A 100 -11.41 18.70 -17.42
CA ILE A 100 -11.78 18.08 -18.69
C ILE A 100 -13.12 18.63 -19.20
N ASN A 101 -14.12 18.79 -18.33
CA ASN A 101 -15.42 19.35 -18.70
C ASN A 101 -15.31 20.82 -19.11
N LEU A 102 -14.57 21.63 -18.38
CA LEU A 102 -14.30 23.03 -18.72
C LEU A 102 -13.55 23.16 -20.05
N MET A 103 -12.63 22.25 -20.36
CA MET A 103 -11.95 22.19 -21.65
C MET A 103 -12.91 21.81 -22.78
N ARG A 104 -13.79 20.82 -22.56
CA ARG A 104 -14.84 20.44 -23.53
C ARG A 104 -15.85 21.56 -23.77
N GLU A 105 -16.20 22.32 -22.74
CA GLU A 105 -17.06 23.50 -22.87
C GLU A 105 -16.36 24.66 -23.60
N LYS A 106 -15.05 24.87 -23.39
CA LYS A 106 -14.29 25.84 -24.19
C LYS A 106 -14.23 25.46 -25.67
N ASP A 107 -14.11 24.18 -25.99
CA ASP A 107 -14.18 23.69 -27.37
C ASP A 107 -15.59 23.86 -27.98
N SER A 108 -16.65 23.84 -27.16
CA SER A 108 -18.02 24.11 -27.61
C SER A 108 -18.31 25.61 -27.80
N GLY A 109 -17.70 26.48 -26.99
CA GLY A 109 -17.83 27.94 -27.09
C GLY A 109 -17.14 28.55 -28.30
N TYR A 110 -16.00 28.00 -28.73
CA TYR A 110 -15.29 28.47 -29.93
C TYR A 110 -15.99 28.08 -31.25
N ARG A 111 -16.82 27.03 -31.26
CA ARG A 111 -17.58 26.64 -32.46
C ARG A 111 -18.71 27.61 -32.80
N ILE A 112 -19.37 28.21 -31.81
CA ILE A 112 -20.48 29.14 -32.05
C ILE A 112 -19.97 30.47 -32.65
N ALA A 113 -18.76 30.90 -32.27
CA ALA A 113 -18.14 32.11 -32.83
C ALA A 113 -17.58 31.90 -34.25
N SER A 114 -17.07 30.71 -34.57
CA SER A 114 -16.56 30.40 -35.92
C SER A 114 -17.66 30.15 -36.96
N GLU A 115 -18.84 29.66 -36.56
CA GLU A 115 -19.97 29.45 -37.49
C GLU A 115 -20.74 30.73 -37.85
N ARG A 116 -20.71 31.76 -37.00
CA ARG A 116 -21.38 33.04 -37.30
C ARG A 116 -20.68 33.84 -38.39
N LYS A 117 -19.33 33.77 -38.49
CA LYS A 117 -18.59 34.45 -39.57
C LYS A 117 -18.86 33.82 -40.94
N THR A 118 -18.94 32.50 -41.02
CA THR A 118 -19.14 31.81 -42.30
C THR A 118 -20.52 32.08 -42.91
N LYS A 119 -21.60 32.13 -42.12
CA LYS A 119 -22.94 32.43 -42.65
C LYS A 119 -23.07 33.85 -43.23
N TYR A 120 -22.46 34.86 -42.61
CA TYR A 120 -22.51 36.25 -43.09
C TYR A 120 -21.67 36.45 -44.37
N GLU A 121 -20.53 35.75 -44.49
CA GLU A 121 -19.71 35.77 -45.70
C GLU A 121 -20.36 34.99 -46.86
N LEU A 122 -21.01 33.85 -46.57
CA LEU A 122 -21.78 33.08 -47.55
C LEU A 122 -23.03 33.82 -48.05
N SER A 123 -23.68 34.64 -47.22
CA SER A 123 -24.84 35.43 -47.65
C SER A 123 -24.43 36.58 -48.58
N LYS A 124 -23.32 37.27 -48.30
CA LYS A 124 -22.80 38.33 -49.18
C LYS A 124 -22.34 37.80 -50.53
N LYS A 125 -21.74 36.61 -50.59
CA LYS A 125 -21.28 36.01 -51.86
C LYS A 125 -22.44 35.65 -52.79
N LYS A 126 -23.55 35.12 -52.25
CA LYS A 126 -24.77 34.82 -53.02
C LYS A 126 -25.50 36.06 -53.54
N GLU A 127 -25.32 37.21 -52.91
CA GLU A 127 -25.92 38.47 -53.34
C GLU A 127 -25.15 39.11 -54.52
N TYR A 128 -23.82 38.94 -54.55
CA TYR A 128 -22.98 39.37 -55.68
C TYR A 128 -23.14 38.51 -56.93
N GLU A 129 -23.40 37.21 -56.79
CA GLU A 129 -23.62 36.30 -57.93
C GLU A 129 -25.04 36.39 -58.54
N ARG A 130 -25.92 37.20 -57.96
CA ARG A 130 -27.31 37.43 -58.45
C ARG A 130 -27.52 38.79 -59.15
N LYS A 131 -26.48 39.62 -59.23
CA LYS A 131 -26.49 40.88 -60.00
C LYS A 131 -25.67 40.70 -61.27
#